data_AF-A0A5C9D2R8-F1
#
_entry.id   AF-A0A5C9D2R8-F1
#
_cell.length_a   1.000
_cell.length_b   1.000
_cell.length_c   1.000
_cell.angle_alpha   90.00
_cell.angle_beta   90.00
_cell.angle_gamma   90.00
#
_symmetry.space_group_name_H-M   'P 1'
#
loop_
_entity.id
_entity.type
_entity.pdbx_description
1 polymer ?
#
loop_
_entity_poly.entity_id
_entity_poly.type
_entity_poly.pdbx_seq_one_letter_code
_entity_poly.pdbx_strand_id
1 'polypeptide(L)'
;MASVPPQGGRKHPNQEYLKIDTTNILFICGGAFVGLEKIIESRVSSHPLGFGADIKPRGEKNLRELFNRLHPDDLIKFGMIPEFIGRLPIYVALDDLTKNDLRRIITEPKNSVLRQYKASLKLDEVELVFEDEAVEAIADKAISQKTGARGLRSIVESMMMDVMFDLPSEQGAKRVVINRDVVEGKIPCIVERGKKTA
;
A
#
# COMPACT_ATOMS: atom_id res chain seq x y z
N MET A 1 -25.19 11.49 19.93
CA MET A 1 -26.23 11.37 18.88
C MET A 1 -25.80 12.17 17.65
N ALA A 2 -25.74 11.52 16.50
CA ALA A 2 -25.51 12.15 15.21
C ALA A 2 -26.83 12.18 14.41
N SER A 3 -27.17 13.34 13.84
CA SER A 3 -28.32 13.48 12.94
C SER A 3 -27.91 13.19 11.49
N VAL A 4 -28.58 12.23 10.86
CA VAL A 4 -28.29 11.74 9.51
C VAL A 4 -29.53 11.88 8.62
N PRO A 5 -29.41 12.48 7.41
CA PRO A 5 -30.53 12.59 6.47
C PRO A 5 -30.90 11.21 5.89
N PRO A 6 -32.19 10.81 5.89
CA PRO A 6 -32.61 9.46 5.52
C PRO A 6 -32.36 9.10 4.05
N GLN A 7 -32.35 10.07 3.14
CA GLN A 7 -32.14 9.86 1.70
C GLN A 7 -30.73 10.26 1.23
N GLY A 8 -29.79 10.50 2.17
CA GLY A 8 -28.51 11.14 1.84
C GLY A 8 -28.68 12.62 1.48
N GLY A 9 -27.59 13.29 1.12
CA GLY A 9 -27.58 14.72 0.81
C GLY A 9 -27.14 15.63 1.96
N ARG A 10 -27.22 16.95 1.73
CA ARG A 10 -26.80 17.96 2.72
C ARG A 10 -27.82 18.06 3.84
N LYS A 11 -27.34 18.37 5.05
CA LYS A 11 -28.20 18.66 6.20
C LYS A 11 -28.99 19.95 5.96
N HIS A 12 -30.25 19.85 5.58
CA HIS A 12 -31.17 20.98 5.48
C HIS A 12 -32.04 21.14 6.74
N PRO A 13 -32.18 22.35 7.31
CA PRO A 13 -32.91 22.58 8.56
C PRO A 13 -34.35 22.03 8.59
N ASN A 14 -35.03 22.00 7.43
CA ASN A 14 -36.43 21.59 7.31
C ASN A 14 -36.63 20.10 7.01
N GLN A 15 -35.56 19.30 7.01
CA GLN A 15 -35.62 17.87 6.71
C GLN A 15 -35.68 17.05 8.00
N GLU A 16 -36.50 15.99 8.01
CA GLU A 16 -36.49 15.02 9.11
C GLU A 16 -35.15 14.25 9.13
N TYR A 17 -34.59 14.10 10.33
CA TYR A 17 -33.31 13.42 10.56
C TYR A 17 -33.49 12.14 11.35
N LEU A 18 -32.76 11.10 10.96
CA LEU A 18 -32.55 9.93 11.79
C LEU A 18 -31.53 10.27 12.88
N LYS A 19 -31.88 10.00 14.13
CA LYS A 19 -30.96 10.14 15.27
C LYS A 19 -30.24 8.82 15.47
N ILE A 20 -28.92 8.84 15.29
CA ILE A 20 -28.07 7.66 15.52
C ILE A 20 -27.29 7.89 16.81
N ASP A 21 -27.36 6.95 17.74
CA ASP A 21 -26.43 6.92 18.86
C ASP A 21 -25.07 6.37 18.39
N THR A 22 -24.01 7.14 18.63
CA THR A 22 -22.65 6.81 18.21
C THR A 22 -21.79 6.29 19.35
N THR A 23 -22.35 6.10 20.55
CA THR A 23 -21.62 5.69 21.77
C THR A 23 -20.82 4.40 21.57
N ASN A 24 -21.41 3.41 20.87
CA ASN A 24 -20.80 2.09 20.66
C ASN A 24 -20.24 1.89 19.25
N ILE A 25 -20.05 2.97 18.49
CA ILE A 25 -19.42 2.90 17.17
C ILE A 25 -17.91 3.00 17.36
N LEU A 26 -17.17 2.01 16.86
CA LEU A 26 -15.71 2.06 16.82
C LEU A 26 -15.23 3.06 15.76
N PHE A 27 -14.42 4.02 16.17
CA PHE A 27 -13.76 4.96 15.28
C PHE A 27 -12.31 4.57 15.08
N ILE A 28 -11.93 4.30 13.83
CA ILE A 28 -10.53 4.09 13.43
C ILE A 28 -10.15 5.26 12.54
N CYS A 29 -9.25 6.12 13.02
CA CYS A 29 -8.72 7.26 12.28
C CYS A 29 -7.29 6.94 11.83
N GLY A 30 -7.00 7.12 10.54
CA GLY A 30 -5.68 6.88 9.98
C GLY A 30 -5.29 7.96 8.98
N GLY A 31 -3.99 8.23 8.87
CA GLY A 31 -3.46 9.25 7.99
C GLY A 31 -1.93 9.16 7.88
N ALA A 32 -1.36 9.91 6.94
CA ALA A 32 0.08 10.09 6.81
C ALA A 32 0.49 11.40 7.50
N PHE A 33 1.28 11.30 8.56
CA PHE A 33 1.68 12.44 9.40
C PHE A 33 3.09 12.91 9.03
N VAL A 34 3.25 13.46 7.83
CA VAL A 34 4.56 13.90 7.32
C VAL A 34 5.11 15.02 8.20
N GLY A 35 6.32 14.83 8.73
CA GLY A 35 7.00 15.80 9.60
C GLY A 35 6.76 15.59 11.09
N LEU A 36 5.81 14.72 11.48
CA LEU A 36 5.61 14.37 12.89
C LEU A 36 6.85 13.70 13.47
N GLU A 37 7.58 12.92 12.67
CA GLU A 37 8.83 12.29 13.05
C GLU A 37 9.87 13.31 13.56
N LYS A 38 9.92 14.52 12.99
CA LYS A 38 10.85 15.58 13.41
C LYS A 38 10.47 16.16 14.78
N ILE A 39 9.17 16.25 15.07
CA ILE A 39 8.65 16.75 16.35
C ILE A 39 8.98 15.75 17.47
N ILE A 40 8.70 14.47 17.22
CA ILE A 40 9.02 13.39 18.16
C ILE A 40 10.53 13.34 18.39
N GLU A 41 11.33 13.39 17.32
CA GLU A 41 12.79 13.37 17.41
C GLU A 41 13.31 14.56 18.22
N SER A 42 12.83 15.77 17.99
CA SER A 42 13.25 16.96 18.74
C SER A 42 13.04 16.80 20.25
N ARG A 43 11.95 16.11 20.65
CA ARG A 43 11.69 15.81 22.06
C ARG A 43 12.53 14.66 22.60
N VAL A 44 12.73 13.60 21.82
CA VAL A 44 13.45 12.39 22.27
C VAL A 44 14.97 12.56 22.19
N SER A 45 15.48 13.38 21.26
CA SER A 45 16.90 13.66 21.09
C SER A 45 17.30 14.85 21.95
N SER A 46 17.78 14.57 23.16
CA SER A 46 18.61 15.52 23.89
C SER A 46 19.93 15.66 23.13
N HIS A 47 20.16 16.78 22.45
CA HIS A 47 21.48 17.10 21.92
C HIS A 47 22.35 17.49 23.13
N PRO A 48 23.31 16.67 23.56
CA PRO A 48 24.22 17.10 24.61
C PRO A 48 25.13 18.16 23.98
N LEU A 49 24.97 19.43 24.36
CA LEU A 49 25.91 20.48 24.02
C LEU A 49 27.09 20.36 25.01
N GLY A 50 28.22 19.83 24.55
CA GLY A 50 29.42 19.70 25.38
C GLY A 50 30.58 18.96 24.69
N PHE A 51 31.82 19.36 25.01
CA PHE A 51 33.05 18.69 24.58
C PHE A 51 33.09 17.27 25.19
N GLY A 52 32.56 16.28 24.47
CA GLY A 52 32.41 14.90 24.95
C GLY A 52 31.03 14.27 24.71
N ALA A 53 30.11 14.98 24.04
CA ALA A 53 28.81 14.44 23.66
C ALA A 53 28.95 13.26 22.68
N ASP A 54 28.31 12.14 23.00
CA ASP A 54 28.21 10.97 22.12
C ASP A 54 27.29 11.31 20.93
N ILE A 55 27.86 11.85 19.86
CA ILE A 55 27.14 12.18 18.63
C ILE A 55 26.87 10.86 17.91
N LYS A 56 25.74 10.22 18.26
CA LYS A 56 25.29 9.06 17.50
C LYS A 56 25.02 9.50 16.06
N PRO A 57 25.62 8.82 15.06
CA PRO A 57 25.34 9.13 13.67
C PRO A 57 23.84 8.96 13.41
N ARG A 58 23.29 9.88 12.61
CA ARG A 58 21.92 9.84 12.09
C ARG A 58 21.80 8.67 11.09
N GLY A 59 21.91 7.43 11.57
CA GLY A 59 21.67 6.23 10.77
C GLY A 59 20.22 6.15 10.30
N GLU A 60 19.91 5.23 9.38
CA GLU A 60 18.54 4.91 8.96
C GLU A 60 17.66 4.71 10.20
N LYS A 61 16.81 5.70 10.46
CA LYS A 61 16.00 5.72 11.67
C LYS A 61 14.84 4.78 11.45
N ASN A 62 14.70 3.83 12.36
CA ASN A 62 13.50 3.01 12.44
C ASN A 62 12.32 3.91 12.85
N LEU A 63 11.53 4.37 11.87
CA LEU A 63 10.37 5.24 12.12
C LEU A 63 9.42 4.59 13.13
N ARG A 64 9.27 3.27 13.09
CA ARG A 64 8.44 2.55 14.06
C ARG A 64 8.88 2.78 15.50
N GLU A 65 10.18 2.67 15.78
CA GLU A 65 10.71 2.89 17.14
C GLU A 65 10.50 4.32 17.61
N LEU A 66 10.61 5.28 16.69
CA LEU A 66 10.36 6.68 16.98
C LEU A 66 8.89 6.92 17.30
N PHE A 67 7.96 6.42 16.47
CA PHE A 67 6.53 6.56 16.67
C PHE A 67 6.00 5.73 17.86
N ASN A 68 6.68 4.65 18.27
CA ASN A 68 6.38 3.95 19.52
C ASN A 68 6.62 4.83 20.76
N ARG A 69 7.40 5.91 20.62
CA ARG A 69 7.61 6.91 21.67
C ARG A 69 6.67 8.10 21.53
N LEU A 70 5.70 8.09 20.61
CA LEU A 70 4.76 9.20 20.41
C LEU A 70 4.09 9.61 21.74
N HIS A 71 4.06 10.92 22.00
CA HIS A 71 3.32 11.50 23.12
C HIS A 71 2.20 12.39 22.58
N PRO A 72 1.05 12.50 23.27
CA PRO A 72 -0.05 13.36 22.85
C PRO A 72 0.37 14.80 22.53
N ASP A 73 1.31 15.36 23.29
CA ASP A 73 1.85 16.71 23.05
C ASP A 73 2.51 16.88 21.68
N ASP A 74 3.05 15.82 21.08
CA ASP A 74 3.59 15.89 19.72
C ASP A 74 2.49 16.12 18.71
N LEU A 75 1.33 15.47 18.90
CA LEU A 75 0.16 15.65 18.04
C LEU A 75 -0.42 17.06 18.20
N ILE A 76 -0.39 17.61 19.42
CA ILE A 76 -0.79 19.00 19.67
C ILE A 76 0.15 19.96 18.93
N LYS A 77 1.47 19.77 19.08
CA LYS A 77 2.48 20.57 18.35
C LYS A 77 2.38 20.41 16.83
N PHE A 78 1.94 19.24 16.36
CA PHE A 78 1.69 18.98 14.95
C PHE A 78 0.44 19.71 14.42
N GLY A 79 -0.46 20.16 15.30
CA GLY A 79 -1.63 20.97 14.97
C GLY A 79 -2.99 20.36 15.32
N MET A 80 -3.01 19.22 16.02
CA MET A 80 -4.25 18.60 16.49
C MET A 80 -4.74 19.28 17.78
N ILE A 81 -6.06 19.39 17.95
CA ILE A 81 -6.63 19.97 19.17
C ILE A 81 -6.67 18.94 20.32
N PRO A 82 -6.43 19.34 21.58
CA PRO A 82 -6.39 18.43 22.72
C PRO A 82 -7.67 17.60 22.92
N GLU A 83 -8.84 18.21 22.70
CA GLU A 83 -10.15 17.56 22.88
C GLU A 83 -10.36 16.42 21.87
N PHE A 84 -9.75 16.53 20.69
CA PHE A 84 -9.82 15.50 19.67
C PHE A 84 -8.89 14.33 19.99
N ILE A 85 -7.64 14.64 20.37
CA ILE A 85 -6.67 13.61 20.78
C ILE A 85 -7.15 12.87 22.03
N GLY A 86 -7.79 13.56 22.97
CA GLY A 86 -8.37 12.93 24.17
C GLY A 86 -9.45 11.89 23.88
N ARG A 87 -10.06 11.91 22.68
CA ARG A 87 -11.02 10.89 22.22
C ARG A 87 -10.35 9.72 21.50
N LEU A 88 -9.05 9.78 21.23
CA LEU A 88 -8.26 8.79 20.49
C LEU A 88 -7.07 8.31 21.33
N PRO A 89 -7.29 7.57 22.43
CA PRO A 89 -6.21 7.20 23.38
C PRO A 89 -5.26 6.11 22.86
N ILE A 90 -5.62 5.42 21.77
CA ILE A 90 -4.83 4.32 21.20
C ILE A 90 -4.16 4.82 19.92
N TYR A 91 -2.83 4.73 19.89
CA TYR A 91 -2.02 5.07 18.72
C TYR A 91 -1.31 3.82 18.21
N VAL A 92 -1.34 3.62 16.90
CA VAL A 92 -0.65 2.51 16.24
C VAL A 92 0.17 3.08 15.10
N ALA A 93 1.48 2.83 15.15
CA ALA A 93 2.40 3.12 14.07
C ALA A 93 2.47 1.94 13.11
N LEU A 94 2.50 2.21 11.80
CA LEU A 94 2.72 1.19 10.77
C LEU A 94 4.18 1.24 10.32
N ASP A 95 4.72 0.07 9.99
CA ASP A 95 6.05 -0.05 9.40
C ASP A 95 6.04 0.40 7.94
N ASP A 96 7.19 0.86 7.47
CA ASP A 96 7.41 1.03 6.03
C ASP A 96 7.39 -0.33 5.33
N LEU A 97 6.88 -0.33 4.10
CA LEU A 97 6.80 -1.56 3.31
C LEU A 97 8.18 -2.01 2.86
N THR A 98 8.58 -3.21 3.27
CA THR A 98 9.78 -3.85 2.75
C THR A 98 9.53 -4.47 1.39
N LYS A 99 10.61 -4.84 0.69
CA LYS A 99 10.54 -5.63 -0.55
C LYS A 99 9.71 -6.90 -0.38
N ASN A 100 9.89 -7.60 0.73
CA ASN A 100 9.13 -8.81 1.02
C ASN A 100 7.64 -8.49 1.23
N ASP A 101 7.29 -7.39 1.89
CA ASP A 101 5.89 -7.00 2.06
C ASP A 101 5.23 -6.72 0.71
N LEU A 102 5.92 -6.04 -0.21
CA LEU A 102 5.41 -5.79 -1.56
C LEU A 102 5.18 -7.08 -2.35
N ARG A 103 6.12 -8.04 -2.26
CA ARG A 103 5.94 -9.38 -2.87
C ARG A 103 4.71 -10.08 -2.30
N ARG A 104 4.52 -10.03 -0.98
CA ARG A 104 3.35 -10.62 -0.32
C ARG A 104 2.06 -9.93 -0.75
N ILE A 105 2.01 -8.61 -0.76
CA ILE A 105 0.84 -7.81 -1.17
C ILE A 105 0.37 -8.18 -2.59
N ILE A 106 1.30 -8.44 -3.51
CA ILE A 106 0.93 -8.73 -4.91
C ILE A 106 0.58 -10.21 -5.16
N THR A 107 0.91 -11.12 -4.24
CA THR A 107 0.73 -12.59 -4.41
C THR A 107 -0.26 -13.25 -3.44
N GLU A 108 -0.23 -12.89 -2.15
CA GLU A 108 -0.93 -13.59 -1.07
C GLU A 108 -2.41 -13.19 -0.91
N PRO A 109 -2.78 -11.89 -0.94
CA PRO A 109 -4.17 -11.49 -0.73
C PRO A 109 -5.13 -12.17 -1.70
N LYS A 110 -6.33 -12.50 -1.23
CA LYS A 110 -7.38 -13.10 -2.07
C LYS A 110 -7.64 -12.28 -3.33
N ASN A 111 -7.61 -10.95 -3.20
CA ASN A 111 -7.83 -9.99 -4.27
C ASN A 111 -6.51 -9.36 -4.77
N SER A 112 -5.39 -10.10 -4.75
CA SER A 112 -4.13 -9.56 -5.26
C SER A 112 -4.16 -9.34 -6.77
N VAL A 113 -3.38 -8.38 -7.27
CA VAL A 113 -3.37 -8.00 -8.70
C VAL A 113 -2.99 -9.20 -9.58
N LEU A 114 -1.99 -10.00 -9.19
CA LEU A 114 -1.59 -11.17 -9.96
C LEU A 114 -2.71 -12.22 -10.01
N ARG A 115 -3.45 -12.44 -8.91
CA ARG A 115 -4.58 -13.37 -8.91
C ARG A 115 -5.73 -12.88 -9.77
N GLN A 116 -5.99 -11.58 -9.80
CA GLN A 116 -7.01 -10.99 -10.68
C GLN A 116 -6.67 -11.24 -12.15
N TYR A 117 -5.43 -11.00 -12.58
CA TYR A 117 -5.01 -11.28 -13.96
C TYR A 117 -5.00 -12.77 -14.29
N LYS A 118 -4.51 -13.62 -13.38
CA LYS A 118 -4.58 -15.08 -13.55
C LYS A 118 -6.01 -15.56 -13.75
N ALA A 119 -6.95 -15.04 -12.96
CA ALA A 119 -8.36 -15.39 -13.08
C ALA A 119 -8.97 -14.85 -14.38
N SER A 120 -8.61 -13.63 -14.79
CA SER A 120 -9.09 -13.02 -16.04
C SER A 120 -8.67 -13.83 -17.26
N LEU A 121 -7.37 -14.12 -17.42
CA LEU A 121 -6.87 -14.87 -18.59
C LEU A 121 -7.35 -16.32 -18.59
N LYS A 122 -7.64 -16.90 -17.42
CA LYS A 122 -8.22 -18.24 -17.33
C LYS A 122 -9.63 -18.32 -17.94
N LEU A 123 -10.38 -17.22 -18.00
CA LEU A 123 -11.66 -17.18 -18.71
C LEU A 123 -11.50 -17.40 -20.22
N ASP A 124 -10.35 -17.00 -20.76
CA ASP A 124 -9.96 -17.20 -22.16
C ASP A 124 -9.14 -18.49 -22.36
N GLU A 125 -9.21 -19.42 -21.39
CA GLU A 125 -8.46 -20.69 -21.37
C GLU A 125 -6.92 -20.54 -21.41
N VAL A 126 -6.40 -19.39 -21.01
CA VAL A 126 -4.95 -19.11 -20.94
C VAL A 126 -4.43 -19.22 -19.51
N GLU A 127 -3.42 -20.06 -19.31
CA GLU A 127 -2.71 -20.18 -18.05
C GLU A 127 -1.64 -19.09 -17.90
N LEU A 128 -1.83 -18.14 -16.98
CA LEU A 128 -0.84 -17.12 -16.67
C LEU A 128 0.04 -17.53 -15.49
N VAL A 129 1.35 -17.63 -15.73
CA VAL A 129 2.36 -17.98 -14.73
C VAL A 129 3.29 -16.80 -14.50
N PHE A 130 3.47 -16.42 -13.24
CA PHE A 130 4.50 -15.48 -12.81
C PHE A 130 5.55 -16.27 -12.08
N GLU A 131 6.79 -16.16 -12.52
CA GLU A 131 7.95 -16.71 -11.81
C GLU A 131 8.29 -15.85 -10.58
N ASP A 132 8.93 -16.46 -9.58
CA ASP A 132 9.29 -15.74 -8.34
C ASP A 132 10.19 -14.54 -8.61
N GLU A 133 11.09 -14.65 -9.58
CA GLU A 133 11.98 -13.56 -10.01
C GLU A 133 11.22 -12.39 -10.65
N ALA A 134 10.10 -12.65 -11.32
CA ALA A 134 9.23 -11.61 -11.86
C ALA A 134 8.52 -10.85 -10.74
N VAL A 135 8.00 -11.57 -9.74
CA VAL A 135 7.39 -10.96 -8.55
C VAL A 135 8.41 -10.10 -7.81
N GLU A 136 9.65 -10.58 -7.72
CA GLU A 136 10.75 -9.85 -7.11
C GLU A 136 11.09 -8.56 -7.89
N ALA A 137 11.19 -8.66 -9.22
CA ALA A 137 11.47 -7.51 -10.08
C ALA A 137 10.36 -6.45 -10.03
N ILE A 138 9.09 -6.87 -9.93
CA ILE A 138 7.96 -5.94 -9.75
C ILE A 138 8.09 -5.18 -8.43
N ALA A 139 8.47 -5.87 -7.35
CA ALA A 139 8.68 -5.24 -6.05
C ALA A 139 9.88 -4.26 -6.07
N ASP A 140 10.99 -4.63 -6.71
CA ASP A 140 12.16 -3.75 -6.88
C ASP A 140 11.79 -2.46 -7.63
N LYS A 141 11.00 -2.60 -8.71
CA LYS A 141 10.53 -1.47 -9.54
C LYS A 141 9.58 -0.56 -8.76
N ALA A 142 8.74 -1.09 -7.88
CA ALA A 142 7.86 -0.29 -7.03
C ALA A 142 8.63 0.50 -5.95
N ILE A 143 9.70 -0.09 -5.40
CA ILE A 143 10.58 0.59 -4.43
C ILE A 143 11.33 1.73 -5.11
N SER A 144 11.93 1.48 -6.29
CA SER A 144 12.72 2.49 -7.00
C SER A 144 11.89 3.71 -7.42
N GLN A 145 10.60 3.49 -7.74
CA GLN A 145 9.66 4.56 -8.07
C GLN A 145 9.11 5.32 -6.84
N LYS A 146 9.43 4.90 -5.60
CA LYS A 146 8.94 5.48 -4.35
C LYS A 146 7.40 5.57 -4.25
N THR A 147 6.70 4.70 -4.96
CA THR A 147 5.23 4.65 -5.01
C THR A 147 4.66 3.65 -3.99
N GLY A 148 5.50 2.79 -3.41
CA GLY A 148 5.10 1.75 -2.45
C GLY A 148 4.06 0.79 -3.04
N ALA A 149 3.15 0.28 -2.21
CA ALA A 149 2.10 -0.65 -2.67
C ALA A 149 1.15 -0.06 -3.73
N ARG A 150 1.01 1.27 -3.79
CA ARG A 150 0.14 1.93 -4.78
C ARG A 150 0.66 1.78 -6.22
N GLY A 151 1.98 1.73 -6.39
CA GLY A 151 2.62 1.57 -7.70
C GLY A 151 2.56 0.16 -8.27
N LEU A 152 2.40 -0.86 -7.42
CA LEU A 152 2.39 -2.27 -7.85
C LEU A 152 1.34 -2.54 -8.93
N ARG A 153 0.14 -1.97 -8.77
CA ARG A 153 -0.94 -2.15 -9.74
C ARG A 153 -0.60 -1.56 -11.10
N SER A 154 -0.11 -0.32 -11.12
CA SER A 154 0.28 0.37 -12.37
C SER A 154 1.40 -0.36 -13.10
N ILE A 155 2.40 -0.88 -12.37
CA ILE A 155 3.49 -1.66 -12.96
C ILE A 155 2.95 -2.93 -13.64
N VAL A 156 2.06 -3.66 -12.98
CA VAL A 156 1.47 -4.87 -13.56
C VAL A 156 0.52 -4.54 -14.71
N GLU A 157 -0.33 -3.52 -14.57
CA GLU A 157 -1.24 -3.07 -15.64
C GLU A 157 -0.47 -2.68 -16.90
N SER A 158 0.61 -1.93 -16.76
CA SER A 158 1.45 -1.54 -17.90
C SER A 158 2.02 -2.74 -18.63
N MET A 159 2.54 -3.72 -17.90
CA MET A 159 3.09 -4.95 -18.49
C MET A 159 2.01 -5.82 -19.11
N MET A 160 0.86 -5.97 -18.43
CA MET A 160 -0.23 -6.82 -18.90
C MET A 160 -0.97 -6.23 -20.10
N MET A 161 -0.93 -4.91 -20.31
CA MET A 161 -1.51 -4.28 -21.50
C MET A 161 -0.90 -4.83 -22.79
N ASP A 162 0.44 -4.89 -22.86
CA ASP A 162 1.14 -5.41 -24.03
C ASP A 162 0.81 -6.90 -24.25
N VAL A 163 0.85 -7.69 -23.16
CA VAL A 163 0.49 -9.12 -23.19
C VAL A 163 -0.93 -9.33 -23.71
N MET A 164 -1.90 -8.59 -23.18
CA MET A 164 -3.31 -8.74 -23.56
C MET A 164 -3.62 -8.21 -24.96
N PHE A 165 -2.79 -7.31 -25.51
CA PHE A 165 -2.91 -6.85 -26.88
C PHE A 165 -2.42 -7.91 -27.88
N ASP A 166 -1.30 -8.57 -27.58
CA ASP A 166 -0.70 -9.56 -28.47
C ASP A 166 -1.42 -10.92 -28.40
N LEU A 167 -1.91 -11.30 -27.22
CA LEU A 167 -2.48 -12.63 -26.94
C LEU A 167 -3.62 -13.06 -27.91
N PRO A 168 -4.59 -12.21 -28.29
CA PRO A 168 -5.65 -12.59 -29.23
C PRO A 168 -5.13 -12.95 -30.63
N SER A 169 -3.95 -12.45 -31.01
CA SER A 169 -3.33 -12.73 -32.31
C SER A 169 -2.58 -14.07 -32.33
N GLU A 170 -2.24 -14.61 -31.16
CA GLU A 170 -1.51 -15.88 -31.02
C GLU A 170 -2.45 -17.08 -31.03
N GLN A 171 -2.55 -17.75 -32.19
CA GLN A 171 -3.36 -18.96 -32.32
C GLN A 171 -2.82 -20.11 -31.45
N GLY A 172 -3.61 -20.54 -30.46
CA GLY A 172 -3.31 -21.71 -29.63
C GLY A 172 -2.37 -21.46 -28.44
N ALA A 173 -2.22 -20.20 -28.03
CA ALA A 173 -1.60 -19.85 -26.76
C ALA A 173 -2.38 -20.54 -25.62
N LYS A 174 -1.71 -21.42 -24.86
CA LYS A 174 -2.32 -22.05 -23.67
C LYS A 174 -1.69 -21.55 -22.38
N ARG A 175 -0.46 -21.03 -22.45
CA ARG A 175 0.29 -20.63 -21.27
C ARG A 175 1.17 -19.42 -21.56
N VAL A 176 1.11 -18.41 -20.69
CA VAL A 176 1.93 -17.21 -20.72
C VAL A 176 2.81 -17.20 -19.49
N VAL A 177 4.12 -17.09 -19.69
CA VAL A 177 5.10 -17.05 -18.61
C VAL A 177 5.73 -15.66 -18.53
N ILE A 178 5.68 -15.07 -17.34
CA ILE A 178 6.27 -13.77 -17.03
C ILE A 178 7.46 -14.00 -16.10
N ASN A 179 8.65 -13.68 -16.61
CA ASN A 179 9.93 -13.72 -15.90
C ASN A 179 10.43 -12.29 -15.60
N ARG A 180 11.63 -12.19 -15.01
CA ARG A 180 12.26 -10.90 -14.70
C ARG A 180 12.47 -10.01 -15.92
N ASP A 181 12.95 -10.56 -17.02
CA ASP A 181 13.27 -9.79 -18.23
C ASP A 181 12.03 -9.15 -18.87
N VAL A 182 10.87 -9.82 -18.80
CA VAL A 182 9.58 -9.25 -19.24
C VAL A 182 9.19 -8.05 -18.37
N VAL A 183 9.36 -8.14 -17.04
CA VAL A 183 9.06 -7.02 -16.11
C VAL A 183 9.98 -5.82 -16.35
N GLU A 184 11.23 -6.10 -16.72
CA GLU A 184 12.25 -5.09 -17.05
C GLU A 184 12.10 -4.54 -18.48
N GLY A 185 11.21 -5.12 -19.32
CA GLY A 185 10.95 -4.68 -20.69
C GLY A 185 12.05 -5.05 -21.68
N LYS A 186 12.89 -6.05 -21.36
CA LYS A 186 13.99 -6.51 -22.21
C LYS A 186 13.54 -7.49 -23.30
N ILE A 187 12.54 -8.32 -23.00
CA ILE A 187 11.97 -9.29 -23.91
C ILE A 187 10.43 -9.20 -23.89
N PRO A 188 9.75 -9.49 -25.00
CA PRO A 188 8.30 -9.68 -24.99
C PRO A 188 7.93 -10.93 -24.17
N CYS A 189 6.66 -11.01 -23.75
CA CYS A 189 6.19 -12.13 -22.94
C CYS A 189 6.36 -13.49 -23.63
N ILE A 190 6.64 -14.53 -22.85
CA ILE A 190 6.88 -15.87 -23.38
C ILE A 190 5.53 -16.58 -23.50
N VAL A 191 5.11 -16.87 -24.74
CA VAL A 191 3.87 -17.58 -25.04
C VAL A 191 4.19 -19.04 -25.42
N GLU A 192 3.78 -19.98 -24.57
CA GLU A 192 3.90 -21.41 -24.84
C GLU A 192 2.63 -21.94 -25.54
N ARG A 193 2.82 -22.56 -26.71
CA ARG A 193 1.74 -23.24 -27.44
C ARG A 193 1.55 -24.64 -26.87
N GLY A 194 0.31 -24.97 -26.50
CA GLY A 194 -0.01 -26.34 -26.08
C GLY A 194 0.15 -27.31 -27.24
N LYS A 195 0.89 -28.41 -27.05
CA LYS A 195 0.92 -29.51 -28.03
C LYS A 195 -0.52 -29.92 -28.33
N LYS A 196 -0.93 -29.89 -29.60
CA LYS A 196 -2.16 -30.55 -30.06
C LYS A 196 -2.01 -32.03 -29.71
N THR A 197 -2.76 -32.51 -28.72
CA THR A 197 -3.05 -33.94 -28.62
C THR A 197 -3.79 -34.31 -29.91
N ALA A 198 -3.11 -35.13 -30.71
CA ALA A 198 -3.65 -35.75 -31.92
C ALA A 198 -4.74 -36.75 -31.57
#